data_AF-A0A8T3XPP2-F1
#
_entry.id   AF-A0A8T3XPP2-F1
#
_cell.length_a   1.000
_cell.length_b   1.000
_cell.length_c   1.000
_cell.angle_alpha   90.00
_cell.angle_beta   90.00
_cell.angle_gamma   90.00
#
_symmetry.space_group_name_H-M   'P 1'
#
loop_
_entity.id
_entity.type
_entity.pdbx_description
1 polymer ?
#
loop_
_entity_poly.entity_id
_entity_poly.type
_entity_poly.pdbx_seq_one_letter_code
_entity_poly.pdbx_strand_id
1 'polypeptide(L)'
;MQIAQLKKGKPYLFTDVTRWGGKGDNLLRLNQVFNVPPGFIISSDTFNDWIKDSRLSSFLLDVLSSKDSEEAYQSIRQRFLATGLQGDLVSRLDKEFRRMETPIAIRSSSV
;
A
#
# COMPACT_ATOMS: atom_id res chain seq x y z
N MET A 1 -4.51 2.36 -9.95
CA MET A 1 -3.32 2.51 -9.06
C MET A 1 -2.82 3.95 -9.03
N GLN A 2 -2.84 4.52 -7.83
CA GLN A 2 -2.31 5.85 -7.55
C GLN A 2 -1.11 5.70 -6.60
N ILE A 3 0.06 6.14 -7.09
CA ILE A 3 1.30 6.18 -6.31
C ILE A 3 1.71 7.64 -6.14
N ALA A 4 2.16 7.99 -4.93
CA ALA A 4 2.90 9.23 -4.71
C ALA A 4 4.41 8.94 -4.73
N GLN A 5 5.15 9.63 -5.59
CA GLN A 5 6.61 9.48 -5.72
C GLN A 5 7.34 10.54 -4.88
N LEU A 6 8.15 10.14 -3.92
CA LEU A 6 8.96 11.10 -3.16
C LEU A 6 10.08 11.64 -4.06
N LYS A 7 9.93 12.88 -4.50
CA LYS A 7 10.87 13.62 -5.35
C LYS A 7 11.18 14.97 -4.69
N LYS A 8 12.46 15.32 -4.65
CA LYS A 8 12.92 16.61 -4.10
C LYS A 8 12.29 17.78 -4.84
N GLY A 9 11.83 18.79 -4.09
CA GLY A 9 11.33 20.06 -4.65
C GLY A 9 9.93 20.02 -5.28
N LYS A 10 9.18 18.92 -5.12
CA LYS A 10 7.76 18.89 -5.51
C LYS A 10 6.86 19.14 -4.30
N PRO A 11 6.13 20.27 -4.24
CA PRO A 11 5.21 20.54 -3.16
C PRO A 11 4.00 19.61 -3.25
N TYR A 12 3.72 18.89 -2.16
CA TYR A 12 2.48 18.13 -1.99
C TYR A 12 1.48 19.00 -1.22
N LEU A 13 0.96 20.04 -1.88
CA LEU A 13 0.14 21.10 -1.25
C LEU A 13 -1.16 20.59 -0.57
N PHE A 14 -1.59 19.37 -0.88
CA PHE A 14 -2.71 18.71 -0.22
C PHE A 14 -2.37 17.23 -0.03
N THR A 15 -1.96 16.85 1.18
CA THR A 15 -1.76 15.45 1.54
C THR A 15 -3.02 14.93 2.24
N ASP A 16 -3.38 13.69 1.95
CA ASP A 16 -4.60 13.05 2.44
C ASP A 16 -4.24 11.80 3.24
N VAL A 17 -4.40 11.88 4.57
CA VAL A 17 -4.10 10.78 5.49
C VAL A 17 -4.95 9.56 5.17
N THR A 18 -6.21 9.75 4.74
CA THR A 18 -7.11 8.64 4.39
C THR A 18 -6.68 7.90 3.13
N ARG A 19 -5.79 8.51 2.34
CA ARG A 19 -5.25 7.95 1.11
C ARG A 19 -3.84 7.39 1.25
N TRP A 20 -2.97 8.04 2.03
CA TRP A 20 -1.55 7.69 2.15
C TRP A 20 -1.20 7.01 3.49
N GLY A 21 -2.14 6.99 4.43
CA GLY A 21 -1.93 6.61 5.82
C GLY A 21 -1.05 7.62 6.58
N GLY A 22 -1.05 7.54 7.91
CA GLY A 22 -0.39 8.56 8.75
C GLY A 22 1.12 8.71 8.50
N LYS A 23 1.84 7.62 8.20
CA LYS A 23 3.29 7.66 7.96
C LYS A 23 3.60 8.18 6.55
N GLY A 24 2.86 7.72 5.55
CA GLY A 24 3.01 8.15 4.17
C GLY A 24 2.71 9.64 4.01
N ASP A 25 1.62 10.11 4.63
CA ASP A 25 1.25 11.52 4.65
C ASP A 25 2.36 12.40 5.25
N ASN A 26 2.90 12.00 6.40
CA ASN A 26 4.03 12.69 7.03
C ASN A 26 5.27 12.71 6.13
N LEU A 27 5.61 11.61 5.45
CA LEU A 27 6.73 11.59 4.50
C LEU A 27 6.53 12.55 3.33
N LEU A 28 5.30 12.66 2.80
CA LEU A 28 4.97 13.60 1.73
C LEU A 28 5.12 15.05 2.17
N ARG A 29 4.71 15.37 3.40
CA ARG A 29 4.90 16.70 4.01
C ARG A 29 6.37 17.00 4.26
N LEU A 30 7.11 16.08 4.88
CA LEU A 30 8.52 16.25 5.20
C LEU A 30 9.38 16.40 3.94
N ASN A 31 9.05 15.71 2.85
CA ASN A 31 9.76 15.80 1.58
C ASN A 31 9.66 17.20 0.91
N GLN A 32 8.80 18.09 1.42
CA GLN A 32 8.74 19.48 0.98
C GLN A 32 9.86 20.34 1.57
N VAL A 33 10.32 20.00 2.77
CA VAL A 33 11.22 20.84 3.58
C VAL A 33 12.58 20.17 3.81
N PHE A 34 12.60 18.84 3.91
CA PHE A 34 13.79 18.05 4.25
C PHE A 34 14.18 17.10 3.12
N ASN A 35 15.45 16.69 3.12
CA ASN A 35 15.92 15.61 2.26
C ASN A 35 15.40 14.27 2.82
N VAL A 36 14.26 13.83 2.32
CA VAL A 36 13.71 12.49 2.59
C VAL A 36 14.31 11.51 1.56
N PRO A 37 14.66 10.28 1.96
CA PRO A 37 15.11 9.26 1.01
C PRO A 37 14.09 9.08 -0.13
N PRO A 38 14.55 8.91 -1.38
CA PRO A 38 13.65 8.64 -2.48
C PRO A 38 12.83 7.38 -2.20
N GLY A 39 11.62 7.33 -2.74
CA GLY A 39 10.72 6.23 -2.53
C GLY A 39 9.35 6.50 -3.12
N PHE A 40 8.41 5.64 -2.79
CA PHE A 40 7.03 5.78 -3.24
C PHE A 40 6.06 5.23 -2.20
N ILE A 41 4.82 5.74 -2.24
CA ILE A 41 3.74 5.31 -1.36
C ILE A 41 2.62 4.75 -2.23
N ILE A 42 2.14 3.56 -1.87
CA ILE A 42 0.96 2.93 -2.46
C ILE A 42 -0.26 3.45 -1.71
N SER A 43 -1.24 4.00 -2.43
CA SER A 43 -2.48 4.51 -1.83
C SER A 43 -3.35 3.40 -1.24
N SER A 44 -4.12 3.74 -0.20
CA SER A 44 -5.18 2.89 0.35
C SER A 44 -6.22 2.51 -0.70
N ASP A 45 -6.55 3.41 -1.63
CA ASP A 45 -7.41 3.12 -2.79
C ASP A 45 -6.89 1.94 -3.61
N THR A 46 -5.58 1.89 -3.86
CA THR A 46 -4.97 0.78 -4.62
C THR A 46 -5.10 -0.55 -3.87
N PHE A 47 -5.00 -0.53 -2.54
CA PHE A 47 -5.25 -1.71 -1.72
C PHE A 47 -6.74 -2.12 -1.76
N ASN A 48 -7.65 -1.16 -1.63
CA ASN A 48 -9.09 -1.39 -1.68
C ASN A 48 -9.55 -1.98 -3.02
N ASP A 49 -9.02 -1.46 -4.13
CA ASP A 49 -9.27 -1.98 -5.48
C ASP A 49 -8.79 -3.43 -5.58
N TRP A 50 -7.57 -3.72 -5.13
CA TRP A 50 -7.03 -5.08 -5.13
C TRP A 50 -7.86 -6.04 -4.27
N ILE A 51 -8.32 -5.63 -3.08
CA ILE A 51 -9.20 -6.43 -2.21
C ILE A 51 -10.54 -6.75 -2.89
N LYS A 52 -11.12 -5.78 -3.62
CA LYS A 52 -12.37 -5.97 -4.35
C LYS A 52 -12.19 -6.91 -5.54
N ASP A 53 -11.18 -6.66 -6.38
CA ASP A 53 -10.93 -7.42 -7.60
C ASP A 53 -10.55 -8.88 -7.32
N SER A 54 -9.80 -9.12 -6.24
CA SER A 54 -9.42 -10.46 -5.79
C SER A 54 -10.54 -11.21 -5.06
N ARG A 55 -11.72 -10.59 -4.87
CA ARG A 55 -12.82 -11.09 -4.04
C ARG A 55 -12.39 -11.43 -2.60
N LEU A 56 -11.32 -10.81 -2.12
CA LEU A 56 -10.88 -10.95 -0.73
C LEU A 56 -11.90 -10.34 0.23
N SER A 57 -12.60 -9.29 -0.20
CA SER A 57 -13.60 -8.61 0.65
C SER A 57 -14.69 -9.56 1.16
N SER A 58 -15.28 -10.38 0.29
CA SER A 58 -16.33 -11.32 0.71
C SER A 58 -15.76 -12.42 1.59
N PHE A 59 -14.60 -12.98 1.22
CA PHE A 59 -13.91 -13.98 2.02
C PHE A 59 -13.58 -13.47 3.43
N LEU A 60 -13.12 -12.23 3.57
CA LEU A 60 -12.82 -11.62 4.87
C LEU A 60 -14.07 -11.54 5.75
N LEU A 61 -15.20 -11.07 5.21
CA LEU A 61 -16.46 -10.97 5.95
C LEU A 61 -16.97 -12.35 6.37
N ASP A 62 -16.89 -13.35 5.49
CA ASP A 62 -17.30 -14.72 5.80
C ASP A 62 -16.44 -15.32 6.92
N VAL A 63 -15.12 -15.16 6.85
CA VAL A 63 -14.21 -15.72 7.86
C VAL A 63 -14.36 -15.01 9.21
N LEU A 64 -14.47 -13.69 9.22
CA LEU A 64 -14.61 -12.91 10.45
C LEU A 64 -15.96 -13.14 11.16
N SER A 65 -16.98 -13.59 10.43
CA SER A 65 -18.30 -13.88 11.00
C SER A 65 -18.48 -15.34 11.45
N SER A 66 -17.68 -16.27 10.94
CA SER A 66 -17.91 -17.72 11.11
C SER A 66 -16.85 -18.47 11.89
N LYS A 67 -15.67 -17.87 12.12
CA LYS A 67 -14.55 -18.54 12.80
C LYS A 67 -14.13 -17.80 14.08
N ASP A 68 -13.51 -18.53 15.00
CA ASP A 68 -12.80 -17.89 16.11
C ASP A 68 -11.58 -17.10 15.61
N SER A 69 -11.05 -16.23 16.46
CA SER A 69 -10.00 -15.29 16.10
C SER A 69 -8.71 -15.95 15.60
N GLU A 70 -8.31 -17.11 16.12
CA GLU A 70 -7.05 -17.76 15.72
C GLU A 70 -7.23 -18.44 14.37
N GLU A 71 -8.31 -19.22 14.19
CA GLU A 71 -8.62 -19.84 12.89
C GLU A 71 -8.86 -18.80 11.80
N ALA A 72 -9.53 -17.69 12.15
CA ALA A 72 -9.72 -16.56 11.26
C ALA A 72 -8.39 -15.96 10.82
N TYR A 73 -7.49 -15.66 11.77
CA TYR A 73 -6.17 -15.12 11.47
C TYR A 73 -5.37 -16.02 10.51
N GLN A 74 -5.29 -17.33 10.80
CA GLN A 74 -4.56 -18.26 9.94
C GLN A 74 -5.17 -18.34 8.55
N SER A 75 -6.51 -18.40 8.46
CA SER A 75 -7.23 -18.44 7.17
C SER A 75 -6.97 -17.18 6.34
N ILE A 76 -7.05 -16.00 6.97
CA ILE A 76 -6.81 -14.71 6.32
C ILE A 76 -5.37 -14.62 5.84
N ARG A 77 -4.40 -14.96 6.70
CA ARG A 77 -2.97 -14.92 6.36
C ARG A 77 -2.65 -15.81 5.16
N GLN A 78 -3.13 -17.05 5.16
CA GLN A 78 -2.92 -17.98 4.04
C GLN A 78 -3.53 -17.45 2.75
N ARG A 79 -4.75 -16.91 2.83
CA ARG A 79 -5.42 -16.35 1.66
C ARG A 79 -4.67 -15.14 1.09
N PHE A 80 -4.16 -14.24 1.94
CA PHE A 80 -3.34 -13.11 1.49
C PHE A 80 -2.04 -13.56 0.81
N LEU A 81 -1.35 -14.56 1.36
CA LEU A 81 -0.13 -15.11 0.76
C LEU A 81 -0.38 -15.79 -0.59
N ALA A 82 -1.52 -16.47 -0.73
CA ALA A 82 -1.93 -17.11 -1.97
C ALA A 82 -2.48 -16.13 -3.02
N THR A 83 -2.91 -14.94 -2.60
CA THR A 83 -3.48 -13.94 -3.51
C THR A 83 -2.36 -13.06 -4.06
N GLY A 84 -1.97 -13.31 -5.31
CA GLY A 84 -1.02 -12.47 -6.01
C GLY A 84 -1.59 -11.08 -6.33
N LEU A 85 -0.68 -10.12 -6.54
CA LEU A 85 -1.00 -8.90 -7.28
C LEU A 85 -1.21 -9.27 -8.75
N GLN A 86 -2.20 -8.69 -9.43
CA GLN A 86 -2.52 -9.01 -10.82
C GLN A 86 -2.37 -7.81 -11.74
N GLY A 87 -2.12 -8.10 -13.03
CA GLY A 87 -2.21 -7.14 -14.12
C GLY A 87 -1.22 -5.98 -14.05
N ASP A 88 -1.72 -4.79 -14.42
CA ASP A 88 -0.97 -3.52 -14.52
C ASP A 88 -0.33 -3.07 -13.19
N LEU A 89 -0.84 -3.55 -12.05
CA LEU A 89 -0.28 -3.21 -10.74
C LEU A 89 1.15 -3.76 -10.57
N VAL A 90 1.39 -4.99 -11.04
CA VAL A 90 2.71 -5.63 -10.94
C VAL A 90 3.72 -4.90 -11.81
N SER A 91 3.38 -4.66 -13.08
CA SER A 91 4.28 -4.00 -14.04
C SER A 91 4.66 -2.58 -13.59
N ARG A 92 3.72 -1.86 -12.97
CA ARG A 92 3.96 -0.51 -12.45
C ARG A 92 4.80 -0.52 -11.17
N LEU A 93 4.57 -1.47 -10.25
CA LEU A 93 5.43 -1.64 -9.08
C LEU A 93 6.85 -2.03 -9.49
N ASP A 94 7.01 -2.95 -10.44
CA ASP A 94 8.31 -3.34 -11.00
C ASP A 94 9.05 -2.14 -11.58
N LYS A 95 8.34 -1.25 -12.29
CA LYS A 95 8.94 -0.01 -12.83
C LYS A 95 9.44 0.92 -11.71
N GLU A 96 8.67 1.08 -10.63
CA GLU A 96 9.09 1.91 -9.49
C GLU A 96 10.24 1.26 -8.72
N PHE A 97 10.22 -0.06 -8.50
CA PHE A 97 11.32 -0.79 -7.87
C PHE A 97 12.61 -0.69 -8.68
N ARG A 98 12.55 -0.90 -10.00
CA ARG A 98 13.71 -0.77 -10.89
C ARG A 98 14.27 0.65 -10.90
N ARG A 99 13.43 1.69 -10.84
CA ARG A 99 13.90 3.08 -10.80
C ARG A 99 14.71 3.41 -9.54
N MET A 100 14.48 2.71 -8.44
CA MET A 100 15.17 3.00 -7.19
C MET A 100 16.63 2.56 -7.20
N GLU A 101 16.98 1.51 -7.97
CA GLU A 101 18.34 0.96 -8.12
C GLU A 101 19.12 0.70 -6.82
N THR A 102 18.44 0.66 -5.67
CA THR A 102 19.01 0.46 -4.34
C THR A 102 18.11 -0.44 -3.50
N PRO A 103 18.63 -1.04 -2.41
CA PRO A 103 17.78 -1.67 -1.40
C PRO A 103 16.71 -0.70 -0.89
N ILE A 104 15.51 -1.23 -0.64
CA ILE A 104 14.33 -0.44 -0.25
C ILE A 104 13.74 -0.98 1.06
N ALA A 105 13.23 -0.07 1.87
CA ALA A 105 12.48 -0.41 3.07
C ALA A 105 10.98 -0.44 2.77
N ILE A 106 10.33 -1.58 2.98
CA ILE A 106 8.86 -1.71 2.87
C ILE A 106 8.26 -1.47 4.26
N ARG A 107 7.34 -0.51 4.36
CA ARG A 107 6.74 -0.10 5.64
C ARG A 107 5.23 0.04 5.50
N SER A 108 4.47 -0.52 6.43
CA SER A 108 3.03 -0.28 6.51
C SER A 108 2.72 1.14 7.00
N SER A 109 1.76 1.77 6.35
CA SER A 109 1.19 3.07 6.70
C SER A 109 -0.32 2.92 6.74
N SER A 110 -0.87 2.71 7.93
CA SER A 110 -2.31 2.53 8.12
C SER A 110 -3.06 3.86 7.99
N VAL A 111 -4.28 3.76 7.47
CA VAL A 111 -5.32 4.79 7.48
C VAL A 111 -6.11 4.74 8.77
#